data_AF-A0A238J6M4-F1
#
_entry.id   AF-A0A238J6M4-F1
#
_cell.length_a   1.000
_cell.length_b   1.000
_cell.length_c   1.000
_cell.angle_alpha   90.00
_cell.angle_beta   90.00
_cell.angle_gamma   90.00
#
_symmetry.space_group_name_H-M   'P 1'
#
loop_
_entity.id
_entity.type
_entity.pdbx_description
1 polymer ?
#
loop_
_entity_poly.entity_id
_entity_poly.type
_entity_poly.pdbx_seq_one_letter_code
_entity_poly.pdbx_strand_id
1 'polypeptide(L)' 'MSRNWRKLFGWTLCSLGCLITLIGVWAIGGYIWGVLSVLDEPDQSWVFWGLAILFIGLSGVGIGIGMVMAGWSMVQRS' A
#
# COMPACT_ATOMS: atom_id res chain seq x y z
N MET A 1 13.22 -26.34 4.17
CA MET A 1 11.80 -25.93 4.07
C MET A 1 11.14 -26.77 2.98
N SER A 2 10.01 -27.43 3.24
CA SER A 2 9.38 -28.26 2.19
C SER A 2 8.86 -27.40 1.04
N ARG A 3 8.74 -27.98 -0.15
CA ARG A 3 8.24 -27.33 -1.37
C ARG A 3 6.88 -26.65 -1.14
N ASN A 4 6.01 -27.28 -0.34
CA ASN A 4 4.69 -26.77 0.01
C ASN A 4 4.76 -25.54 0.94
N TRP A 5 5.71 -25.51 1.88
CA TRP A 5 5.90 -24.37 2.78
C TRP A 5 6.36 -23.10 2.05
N ARG A 6 7.22 -23.25 1.03
CA ARG A 6 7.65 -22.11 0.20
C ARG A 6 6.49 -21.52 -0.60
N LYS A 7 5.63 -22.36 -1.18
CA LYS A 7 4.42 -21.91 -1.89
C LYS A 7 3.47 -21.17 -0.96
N LEU A 8 3.22 -21.74 0.23
CA LEU A 8 2.34 -21.12 1.21
C LEU A 8 2.84 -19.73 1.61
N PHE A 9 4.14 -19.61 1.92
CA PHE A 9 4.75 -18.33 2.27
C PHE A 9 4.70 -17.31 1.13
N GLY A 10 4.93 -17.75 -0.12
CA GLY A 10 4.81 -16.88 -1.29
C GLY A 10 3.39 -16.34 -1.50
N TRP A 11 2.36 -17.18 -1.36
CA TRP A 11 0.96 -16.75 -1.43
C TRP A 11 0.56 -15.80 -0.29
N THR A 12 1.08 -16.03 0.93
CA THR A 12 0.87 -15.12 2.07
C THR A 12 1.50 -13.75 1.78
N LEU A 13 2.73 -13.72 1.26
CA LEU A 13 3.39 -12.48 0.85
C LEU A 13 2.61 -11.73 -0.23
N CYS A 14 2.09 -12.43 -1.23
CA CYS A 14 1.23 -11.82 -2.25
C CYS A 14 -0.05 -11.23 -1.63
N SER A 15 -0.71 -11.97 -0.75
CA SER A 15 -1.96 -11.53 -0.12
C SER A 15 -1.74 -10.29 0.75
N LEU A 16 -0.66 -10.29 1.56
CA LEU A 16 -0.26 -9.13 2.36
C LEU A 16 0.13 -7.94 1.49
N GLY A 17 0.89 -8.18 0.41
CA GLY A 17 1.27 -7.15 -0.54
C GLY A 17 0.04 -6.46 -1.16
N CYS A 18 -0.94 -7.25 -1.61
CA CYS A 18 -2.21 -6.71 -2.12
C CYS A 18 -2.96 -5.88 -1.07
N LEU A 19 -3.04 -6.36 0.18
CA LEU A 19 -3.70 -5.63 1.26
C LEU A 19 -3.01 -4.29 1.55
N ILE A 20 -1.68 -4.27 1.64
CA ILE A 20 -0.92 -3.04 1.89
C ILE A 20 -1.08 -2.07 0.72
N THR A 21 -1.06 -2.55 -0.53
CA THR A 21 -1.31 -1.71 -1.70
C THR A 21 -2.72 -1.11 -1.67
N LEU A 22 -3.75 -1.89 -1.32
CA LEU A 22 -5.13 -1.38 -1.20
C LEU A 22 -5.25 -0.31 -0.10
N ILE A 23 -4.63 -0.52 1.06
CA ILE A 23 -4.59 0.48 2.15
C ILE A 23 -3.86 1.74 1.67
N GLY A 24 -2.76 1.58 0.93
CA GLY A 24 -2.00 2.70 0.37
C GLY A 24 -2.82 3.53 -0.63
N VAL A 25 -3.53 2.87 -1.54
CA VAL A 25 -4.45 3.52 -2.49
C VAL A 25 -5.59 4.22 -1.74
N TRP A 26 -6.13 3.60 -0.69
CA TRP A 26 -7.17 4.23 0.14
C TRP A 26 -6.66 5.49 0.84
N ALA A 27 -5.45 5.49 1.39
CA ALA A 27 -4.83 6.66 2.01
C ALA A 27 -4.61 7.80 1.00
N ILE A 28 -4.17 7.48 -0.22
CA ILE A 28 -4.03 8.46 -1.32
C ILE A 28 -5.41 9.06 -1.66
N GLY A 29 -6.44 8.23 -1.79
CA GLY A 29 -7.80 8.68 -2.04
C GLY A 29 -8.36 9.57 -0.92
N GLY A 30 -8.09 9.21 0.34
CA GLY A 30 -8.48 10.01 1.50
C GLY A 30 -7.83 11.39 1.53
N TYR A 31 -6.55 11.48 1.16
CA TYR A 31 -5.88 12.77 0.98
C TYR A 31 -6.55 13.61 -0.10
N ILE A 32 -6.73 13.05 -1.31
CA ILE A 32 -7.37 13.77 -2.43
C ILE A 32 -8.75 14.27 -2.02
N TRP A 33 -9.56 13.39 -1.42
CA TRP A 33 -10.91 13.72 -0.99
C TRP A 33 -10.92 14.91 -0.02
N GLY A 34 -10.08 14.88 1.01
CA GLY A 34 -10.15 15.97 1.96
C GLY A 34 -9.47 17.26 1.47
N VAL A 35 -8.47 17.20 0.57
CA VAL A 35 -8.00 18.41 -0.14
C VAL A 35 -9.15 19.05 -0.92
N LEU A 36 -9.97 18.24 -1.61
CA LEU A 36 -11.16 18.73 -2.31
C LEU A 36 -12.20 19.34 -1.36
N SER A 37 -12.29 18.87 -0.12
CA SER A 37 -13.24 19.41 0.87
C SER A 37 -12.83 20.74 1.51
N VAL A 38 -11.54 21.11 1.45
CA VAL A 38 -11.01 22.35 2.04
C VAL A 38 -10.52 23.35 0.99
N LEU A 39 -10.98 23.19 -0.25
CA LEU A 39 -10.47 23.95 -1.39
C LEU A 39 -10.89 25.44 -1.36
N ASP A 40 -12.08 25.72 -0.83
CA ASP A 40 -12.62 27.08 -0.71
C ASP A 40 -12.07 27.84 0.52
N GLU A 41 -11.77 27.11 1.60
CA GLU A 41 -11.19 27.65 2.83
C GLU A 41 -10.00 26.78 3.27
N PRO A 42 -8.78 27.07 2.79
CA PRO A 42 -7.64 26.19 2.98
C PRO A 42 -7.17 26.19 4.44
N ASP A 43 -7.55 25.15 5.17
CA ASP A 43 -6.94 24.81 6.45
C ASP A 43 -5.54 24.23 6.20
N GLN A 44 -4.51 25.06 6.42
CA GLN A 44 -3.10 24.69 6.25
C GLN A 44 -2.71 23.46 7.08
N SER A 45 -3.34 23.24 8.24
CA SER A 45 -3.04 22.09 9.09
C SER A 45 -3.51 20.79 8.45
N TRP A 46 -4.67 20.81 7.80
CA TRP A 46 -5.25 19.67 7.11
C TRP A 46 -4.42 19.26 5.89
N VAL A 47 -3.98 20.24 5.09
CA VAL A 47 -3.11 20.00 3.92
C VAL A 47 -1.76 19.41 4.35
N PHE A 48 -1.17 19.90 5.46
CA PHE A 48 0.10 19.40 5.98
C PHE A 48 0.01 17.94 6.48
N TRP A 49 -0.96 17.62 7.33
CA TRP A 49 -1.16 16.24 7.81
C TRP A 49 -1.62 15.31 6.69
N GLY A 50 -2.41 15.82 5.75
CA GLY A 50 -2.80 15.12 4.53
C GLY A 50 -1.60 14.70 3.68
N LEU A 51 -0.60 15.58 3.52
CA LEU A 51 0.65 15.26 2.83
C LEU A 51 1.40 14.09 3.48
N ALA A 52 1.43 14.03 4.82
CA ALA A 52 2.03 12.89 5.52
C ALA A 52 1.28 11.58 5.23
N ILE A 53 -0.05 11.62 5.23
CA ILE A 53 -0.91 10.47 4.85
C ILE A 53 -0.65 10.05 3.40
N LEU A 54 -0.50 11.01 2.48
CA LEU A 54 -0.15 10.75 1.09
C LEU A 54 1.19 10.02 0.97
N PHE A 55 2.23 10.47 1.69
CA PHE A 55 3.54 9.82 1.70
C PHE A 55 3.47 8.39 2.24
N ILE A 56 2.71 8.16 3.31
CA ILE A 56 2.45 6.82 3.85
C ILE A 56 1.74 5.96 2.80
N GLY A 57 0.72 6.52 2.13
CA GLY A 57 -0.03 5.84 1.08
C GLY A 57 0.86 5.39 -0.09
N LEU A 58 1.68 6.31 -0.62
CA LEU A 58 2.62 6.03 -1.70
C LEU A 58 3.68 5.00 -1.31
N SER A 59 4.23 5.12 -0.10
CA SER A 59 5.18 4.16 0.45
C SER A 59 4.55 2.77 0.60
N GLY A 60 3.31 2.72 1.10
CA GLY A 60 2.52 1.49 1.21
C GLY A 60 2.29 0.83 -0.15
N VAL A 61 1.90 1.60 -1.18
CA VAL A 61 1.75 1.08 -2.54
C VAL A 61 3.06 0.45 -3.04
N GLY A 62 4.19 1.15 -2.88
CA GLY A 62 5.51 0.65 -3.30
C GLY A 62 5.91 -0.62 -2.56
N ILE A 63 5.79 -0.64 -1.23
CA ILE A 63 6.08 -1.82 -0.39
C ILE A 63 5.17 -3.00 -0.79
N GLY A 64 3.87 -2.75 -0.94
CA GLY A 64 2.90 -3.77 -1.30
C GLY A 64 3.20 -4.41 -2.66
N ILE A 65 3.50 -3.60 -3.68
CA ILE A 65 3.94 -4.11 -5.00
C ILE A 65 5.21 -4.96 -4.87
N GLY A 66 6.21 -4.47 -4.11
CA GLY A 66 7.45 -5.21 -3.85
C GLY A 66 7.19 -6.57 -3.19
N MET A 67 6.27 -6.63 -2.22
CA MET A 67 5.87 -7.87 -1.55
C MET A 67 5.15 -8.83 -2.49
N VAL A 68 4.27 -8.34 -3.37
CA VAL A 68 3.63 -9.18 -4.41
C VAL A 68 4.67 -9.76 -5.36
N MET A 69 5.60 -8.93 -5.86
CA MET A 69 6.66 -9.39 -6.76
C MET A 69 7.57 -10.43 -6.09
N ALA A 70 7.95 -10.20 -4.83
CA ALA A 70 8.77 -11.13 -4.05
C ALA A 70 8.02 -12.45 -3.80
N GLY A 71 6.76 -12.39 -3.36
CA GLY A 71 5.91 -13.55 -3.11
C GLY A 71 5.69 -14.38 -4.38
N TRP A 72 5.38 -13.72 -5.50
CA TRP A 72 5.18 -14.36 -6.79
C TRP A 72 6.44 -15.08 -7.29
N SER A 73 7.60 -14.43 -7.18
CA SER A 73 8.90 -15.05 -7.50
C SER A 73 9.17 -16.29 -6.65
N MET A 74 8.80 -16.28 -5.37
CA MET A 74 8.93 -17.46 -4.49
C MET A 74 8.00 -18.60 -4.92
N VAL A 75 6.75 -18.31 -5.28
CA VAL A 75 5.79 -19.32 -5.77
C VAL A 75 6.28 -19.95 -7.07
N GLN A 76 6.84 -19.17 -8.00
CA GLN A 76 7.37 -19.69 -9.26
C GLN A 76 8.61 -20.58 -9.07
N ARG A 77 9.43 -20.30 -8.06
CA ARG A 77 10.67 -21.03 -7.75
C ARG A 77 10.46 -22.24 -6.82
N SER A 78 9.22 -22.50 -6.37
CA SER A 78 8.90 -23.61 -5.48
C SER A 78 8.22 -24.76 -6.19
#